data_AF-A0A7V7BBM8-F1
#
_entry.id   AF-A0A7V7BBM8-F1
#
_cell.length_a   1.000
_cell.length_b   1.000
_cell.length_c   1.000
_cell.angle_alpha   90.00
_cell.angle_beta   90.00
_cell.angle_gamma   90.00
#
_symmetry.space_group_name_H-M   'P 1'
#
loop_
_entity.id
_entity.type
_entity.pdbx_description
1 polymer ?
#
loop_
_entity_poly.entity_id
_entity_poly.type
_entity_poly.pdbx_seq_one_letter_code
_entity_poly.pdbx_strand_id
1 'polypeptide(L)'
;MVKYFIIIEEGKIISRGYGPVIPENAIEIEKELFDQITRLPADFETNGNGNIISVTPAPEPEPQPQPPSLEERLSALEMALLELAGI
;
A
#
# COMPACT_ATOMS: atom_id res chain seq x y z
N MET A 1 -27.62 6.39 -6.23
CA MET A 1 -26.57 5.82 -7.10
C MET A 1 -25.25 6.06 -6.40
N VAL A 2 -24.45 5.01 -6.16
CA VAL A 2 -23.12 5.15 -5.55
C VAL A 2 -22.13 5.43 -6.67
N LYS A 3 -21.34 6.51 -6.53
CA LYS A 3 -20.29 6.89 -7.45
C LYS A 3 -18.94 6.51 -6.86
N TYR A 4 -17.99 6.15 -7.72
CA TYR A 4 -16.61 5.85 -7.33
C TYR A 4 -15.72 6.97 -7.84
N PHE A 5 -14.76 7.38 -7.02
CA PHE A 5 -13.89 8.49 -7.36
C PHE A 5 -12.49 8.30 -6.80
N ILE A 6 -11.53 9.01 -7.40
CA ILE A 6 -10.14 9.04 -7.00
C ILE A 6 -9.63 10.48 -6.91
N ILE A 7 -8.58 10.69 -6.11
CA ILE A 7 -7.88 11.97 -5.99
C ILE A 7 -6.47 11.75 -6.52
N ILE A 8 -6.06 12.64 -7.42
CA ILE A 8 -4.74 12.62 -8.06
C ILE A 8 -3.97 13.83 -7.59
N GLU A 9 -2.77 13.59 -7.05
CA GLU A 9 -1.81 14.63 -6.69
C GLU A 9 -0.44 14.25 -7.28
N GLU A 10 0.28 15.23 -7.81
CA GLU A 10 1.62 15.03 -8.41
C GLU A 10 1.67 13.92 -9.49
N GLY A 11 0.56 13.70 -10.22
CA GLY A 11 0.48 12.68 -11.26
C GLY A 11 0.34 11.25 -10.73
N LYS A 12 -0.01 11.07 -9.45
CA LYS A 12 -0.30 9.76 -8.84
C LYS A 12 -1.66 9.78 -8.16
N ILE A 13 -2.32 8.62 -8.11
CA ILE A 13 -3.54 8.46 -7.32
C ILE A 13 -3.12 8.35 -5.87
N ILE A 14 -3.52 9.33 -5.06
CA ILE A 14 -3.18 9.39 -3.63
C ILE A 14 -4.33 8.92 -2.73
N SER A 15 -5.57 8.94 -3.23
CA SER A 15 -6.75 8.55 -2.48
C SER A 15 -7.85 8.01 -3.40
N ARG A 16 -8.73 7.20 -2.83
CA ARG A 16 -9.93 6.67 -3.49
C ARG A 16 -11.10 6.67 -2.51
N GLY A 17 -12.31 6.92 -3.03
CA GLY A 17 -13.53 6.89 -2.24
C GLY A 17 -14.76 6.51 -3.06
N TYR A 18 -15.87 6.27 -2.37
CA TYR A 18 -17.16 6.05 -2.99
C TYR A 18 -18.25 6.77 -2.19
N GLY A 19 -19.27 7.29 -2.87
CA GLY A 19 -20.32 8.07 -2.21
C GLY A 19 -21.40 8.58 -3.15
N PRO A 20 -22.43 9.23 -2.60
CA PRO A 20 -23.49 9.85 -3.41
C PRO A 20 -23.04 11.14 -4.12
N VAL A 21 -21.99 11.78 -3.60
CA VAL A 21 -21.44 13.05 -4.10
C VAL A 21 -19.94 12.86 -4.36
N ILE A 22 -19.45 13.39 -5.47
CA ILE A 22 -18.03 13.40 -5.81
C ILE A 22 -17.43 14.71 -5.30
N PRO A 23 -16.32 14.67 -4.54
CA PRO A 23 -15.59 15.87 -4.13
C PRO A 23 -15.11 16.68 -5.34
N GLU A 24 -15.04 18.00 -5.23
CA GLU A 24 -14.62 18.87 -6.34
C GLU A 24 -13.20 18.58 -6.87
N ASN A 25 -12.33 18.04 -6.02
CA ASN A 25 -10.95 17.65 -6.35
C ASN A 25 -10.80 16.18 -6.74
N ALA A 26 -11.90 15.48 -7.00
CA ALA A 26 -11.89 14.07 -7.34
C ALA A 26 -12.40 13.80 -8.76
N ILE A 27 -11.89 12.72 -9.36
CA ILE A 27 -12.27 12.27 -10.69
C ILE A 27 -13.18 11.05 -10.55
N GLU A 28 -14.35 11.10 -11.20
CA GLU A 28 -15.28 9.96 -11.29
C GLU A 28 -14.62 8.84 -12.10
N ILE A 29 -14.65 7.62 -11.57
CA ILE A 29 -14.13 6.44 -12.25
C ILE A 29 -15.14 5.30 -12.19
N GLU A 30 -14.98 4.33 -13.09
CA GLU A 30 -15.76 3.12 -13.06
C GLU A 30 -15.36 2.22 -11.90
N LYS A 31 -16.31 1.40 -11.43
CA LYS A 31 -16.09 0.46 -10.32
C LYS A 31 -14.92 -0.49 -10.61
N GLU A 32 -14.76 -0.91 -11.85
CA GLU A 32 -13.70 -1.84 -12.27
C GLU A 32 -12.30 -1.24 -12.06
N LEU A 33 -12.12 0.06 -12.33
CA LEU A 33 -10.87 0.78 -12.03
C LEU A 33 -10.69 0.98 -10.52
N PHE A 34 -11.79 1.25 -9.81
CA PHE A 34 -11.76 1.44 -8.35
C PHE A 34 -11.30 0.18 -7.61
N ASP A 35 -11.72 -0.99 -8.07
CA ASP A 35 -11.37 -2.29 -7.48
C ASP A 35 -9.90 -2.68 -7.75
N GLN A 36 -9.30 -2.18 -8.83
CA GLN A 36 -7.87 -2.40 -9.15
C GLN A 36 -6.94 -1.63 -8.19
N ILE A 37 -7.41 -0.55 -7.58
CA ILE A 37 -6.61 0.26 -6.65
C ILE A 37 -6.56 -0.42 -5.28
N THR A 38 -5.67 -1.39 -5.15
CA THR A 38 -5.47 -2.12 -3.90
C THR A 38 -4.58 -1.38 -2.91
N ARG A 39 -3.65 -0.56 -3.43
CA ARG A 39 -2.63 0.17 -2.67
C ARG A 39 -2.43 1.56 -3.24
N LEU A 40 -2.03 2.48 -2.38
CA LEU A 40 -1.77 3.89 -2.70
C LEU A 40 -0.34 4.25 -2.23
N PRO A 41 0.36 5.17 -2.90
CA PRO A 41 -0.04 5.82 -4.15
C PRO A 41 -0.03 4.84 -5.34
N ALA A 42 -0.96 5.01 -6.27
CA ALA A 42 -1.04 4.17 -7.48
C ALA A 42 -0.70 4.99 -8.73
N ASP A 43 -0.03 4.34 -9.67
CA ASP A 43 0.18 4.88 -11.01
C ASP A 43 -1.05 4.59 -11.88
N PHE A 44 -1.27 5.40 -12.91
CA PHE A 44 -2.42 5.26 -13.80
C PHE A 44 -2.05 5.60 -15.24
N GLU A 45 -2.78 5.02 -16.19
CA GLU A 45 -2.63 5.34 -17.60
C GLU A 45 -3.89 6.03 -18.10
N THR A 46 -3.71 7.04 -18.95
CA THR A 46 -4.81 7.77 -19.59
C THR A 46 -4.80 7.55 -21.09
N ASN A 47 -5.99 7.54 -21.69
CA ASN A 47 -6.12 7.60 -23.14
C ASN A 47 -5.93 9.03 -23.68
N GLY A 48 -5.90 9.19 -25.01
CA GLY A 48 -5.74 10.50 -25.66
C GLY A 48 -6.85 11.52 -25.38
N ASN A 49 -7.93 11.13 -24.70
CA ASN A 49 -9.02 11.99 -24.26
C ASN A 49 -8.92 12.35 -22.76
N GLY A 50 -7.86 11.92 -22.07
CA GLY A 50 -7.62 12.18 -20.64
C GLY A 50 -8.42 11.28 -19.69
N ASN A 51 -9.07 10.22 -20.18
CA ASN A 51 -9.77 9.26 -19.32
C ASN A 51 -8.83 8.16 -18.88
N ILE A 52 -8.95 7.75 -17.62
CA ILE A 52 -8.14 6.68 -17.04
C ILE A 52 -8.61 5.34 -17.60
N ILE A 53 -7.66 4.56 -18.12
CA ILE A 53 -7.93 3.25 -18.72
C ILE A 53 -7.34 2.10 -17.91
N SER A 54 -6.36 2.38 -17.05
CA SER A 54 -5.63 1.36 -16.29
C SER A 54 -5.06 1.97 -15.01
N VAL A 55 -4.94 1.15 -13.98
CA VAL A 55 -4.37 1.54 -12.69
C VAL A 55 -3.39 0.49 -12.21
N THR A 56 -2.17 0.93 -11.90
CA THR A 56 -1.10 0.10 -11.36
C THR A 56 -0.88 0.45 -9.88
N PRO A 57 -1.41 -0.36 -8.94
CA PRO A 57 -1.18 -0.12 -7.53
C PRO A 57 0.29 -0.29 -7.15
N ALA A 58 0.73 0.37 -6.07
CA ALA A 58 2.07 0.20 -5.54
C ALA A 58 2.37 -1.28 -5.23
N PRO A 59 3.62 -1.74 -5.39
CA PRO A 59 4.01 -3.11 -5.07
C PRO A 59 3.78 -3.46 -3.60
N GLU A 60 3.65 -4.75 -3.33
CA GLU A 60 3.59 -5.28 -1.97
C GLU A 60 4.92 -5.04 -1.25
N PRO A 61 4.93 -4.49 0.00
CA PRO A 61 6.17 -4.37 0.74
C PRO A 61 6.72 -5.76 1.00
N GLU A 62 8.04 -5.87 0.94
CA GLU A 62 8.73 -7.11 1.26
C GLU A 62 8.39 -7.54 2.69
N PRO A 63 8.29 -8.85 2.98
CA PRO A 63 8.11 -9.34 4.33
C PRO A 63 9.21 -8.78 5.23
N GLN A 64 8.83 -8.10 6.30
CA GLN A 64 9.81 -7.67 7.29
C GLN A 64 10.46 -8.90 7.93
N PRO A 65 11.78 -8.87 8.21
CA PRO A 65 12.42 -9.93 8.97
C PRO A 65 11.68 -10.07 10.30
N GLN A 66 11.24 -11.30 10.61
CA GLN A 66 10.67 -11.54 11.93
C GLN A 66 11.79 -11.40 12.97
N PRO A 67 11.54 -10.69 14.08
CA PRO A 67 12.49 -10.71 15.18
C PRO A 67 12.68 -12.16 15.65
N PRO A 68 13.88 -12.51 16.17
CA PRO A 68 14.12 -13.82 16.73
C PRO A 68 13.08 -14.13 17.80
N SER A 69 12.68 -15.39 17.85
CA SER A 69 11.77 -15.93 18.85
C SER A 69 12.31 -15.72 20.27
N LEU A 70 11.43 -15.79 21.27
CA LEU A 70 11.85 -15.69 22.68
C LEU A 70 12.88 -16.76 23.04
N GLU A 71 12.77 -17.95 22.45
CA GLU A 71 13.70 -19.06 22.66
C GLU A 71 15.08 -18.75 22.09
N GLU A 72 15.16 -18.29 20.84
CA GLU A 72 16.43 -17.86 20.21
C GLU A 72 17.07 -16.68 20.97
N ARG A 73 16.26 -15.74 21.46
CA ARG A 73 16.73 -14.62 22.27
C ARG A 73 17.30 -15.09 23.61
N LEU A 74 16.67 -16.08 24.24
CA LEU A 74 17.13 -16.62 25.52
C LEU A 74 18.42 -17.43 25.33
N SER A 75 18.48 -18.29 24.32
CA SER A 75 19.69 -19.05 24.00
C SER A 75 20.86 -18.13 23.64
N ALA A 76 20.63 -17.04 22.90
CA ALA A 76 21.67 -16.06 22.59
C ALA A 76 22.19 -15.34 23.86
N LEU A 77 21.29 -15.03 24.80
CA LEU A 77 21.65 -14.47 26.10
C LEU A 77 22.45 -15.44 26.96
N GLU A 78 22.04 -16.71 27.01
CA GLU A 78 22.73 -17.77 27.76
C GLU A 78 24.14 -18.02 27.21
N MET A 79 24.29 -18.11 25.88
CA MET A 79 25.59 -18.24 25.22
C MET A 79 26.51 -17.05 25.50
N ALA A 80 25.98 -15.82 25.41
CA ALA A 80 26.75 -14.62 25.73
C ALA A 80 27.18 -14.58 27.20
N LEU A 81 26.35 -15.10 28.11
CA LEU A 81 26.67 -15.20 29.53
C LEU A 81 27.75 -16.25 29.80
N LEU A 82 27.72 -17.39 29.10
CA LEU A 82 28.76 -18.42 29.18
C LEU A 82 30.11 -17.90 28.67
N GLU A 83 30.13 -17.25 27.50
CA GLU A 83 31.36 -16.65 26.95
C GLU A 83 31.95 -15.60 27.89
N LEU A 84 31.11 -14.76 28.52
CA LEU A 84 31.55 -13.79 29.51
C LEU A 84 32.09 -14.45 30.79
N ALA A 85 31.50 -15.59 31.18
CA ALA A 85 31.94 -16.36 32.34
C ALA A 85 33.22 -17.17 32.07
N GLY A 86 33.69 -17.25 30.81
CA GLY A 86 34.95 -17.91 30.44
C GLY A 86 34.93 -19.43 30.62
N ILE A 87 33.75 -20.05 30.51
CA ILE A 87 33.53 -21.50 30.62
C ILE A 87 32.98 -22.06 29.31
#